data_AF-A0A2D4NRR1-F1
#
_entry.id   AF-A0A2D4NRR1-F1
#
_cell.length_a   1.000
_cell.length_b   1.000
_cell.length_c   1.000
_cell.angle_alpha   90.00
_cell.angle_beta   90.00
_cell.angle_gamma   90.00
#
_symmetry.space_group_name_H-M   'P 1'
#
loop_
_entity.id
_entity.type
_entity.pdbx_description
1 polymer ?
#
loop_
_entity_poly.entity_id
_entity_poly.type
_entity_poly.pdbx_seq_one_letter_code
_entity_poly.pdbx_strand_id
1 'polypeptide(L)'
;TGQPVMRPLWVEYPQDPTLYPIDDEYLLGDALLVHPVTAQGVRGVQVYLPGKGEVWYDVHTHQKLHAPQMFYLPVTMSSIPVYQRGGSIVVRKERVRRSSDCMQNDPYTLYVALGPQGTAQGELFVDDGHTYNFETKGEYLHRIFRFSGNVMTAR
;
A
#
# COMPACT_ATOMS: atom_id res chain seq x y z
N THR A 1 -9.68 12.97 -9.34
CA THR A 1 -10.58 11.80 -9.34
C THR A 1 -11.48 11.74 -8.10
N GLY A 2 -11.19 12.45 -7.00
CA GLY A 2 -12.05 12.46 -5.81
C GLY A 2 -12.07 11.13 -5.04
N GLN A 3 -11.13 10.23 -5.33
CA GLN A 3 -11.03 8.95 -4.64
C GLN A 3 -10.53 9.15 -3.20
N PRO A 4 -11.06 8.41 -2.22
CA PRO A 4 -10.57 8.46 -0.85
C PRO A 4 -9.12 7.97 -0.75
N VAL A 5 -8.33 8.58 0.13
CA VAL A 5 -6.96 8.13 0.46
C VAL A 5 -7.03 6.84 1.28
N MET A 6 -7.79 6.86 2.37
CA MET A 6 -8.13 5.70 3.19
C MET A 6 -9.45 5.13 2.69
N ARG A 7 -9.47 3.84 2.36
CA ARG A 7 -10.61 3.17 1.72
C ARG A 7 -11.06 1.98 2.57
N PRO A 8 -12.35 1.84 2.89
CA PRO A 8 -12.85 0.55 3.36
C PRO A 8 -12.73 -0.49 2.25
N LEU A 9 -12.60 -1.77 2.61
CA LEU A 9 -12.33 -2.85 1.66
C LEU A 9 -13.36 -2.92 0.52
N TRP A 10 -14.64 -2.69 0.82
CA TRP A 10 -15.72 -2.76 -0.16
C TRP A 10 -15.59 -1.75 -1.32
N VAL A 11 -14.80 -0.68 -1.19
CA VAL A 11 -14.53 0.26 -2.30
C VAL A 11 -13.75 -0.44 -3.42
N GLU A 12 -12.78 -1.28 -3.06
CA GLU A 12 -11.96 -2.04 -4.02
C GLU A 12 -12.62 -3.38 -4.39
N TYR A 13 -13.49 -3.89 -3.53
CA TYR A 13 -14.17 -5.18 -3.68
C TYR A 13 -15.69 -5.06 -3.59
N PRO A 14 -16.34 -4.25 -4.46
CA PRO A 14 -17.78 -3.99 -4.36
C PRO A 14 -18.65 -5.21 -4.70
N GLN A 15 -18.06 -6.26 -5.26
CA GLN A 15 -18.75 -7.51 -5.61
C GLN A 15 -18.75 -8.53 -4.46
N ASP A 16 -18.12 -8.20 -3.32
CA ASP A 16 -18.09 -9.06 -2.15
C ASP A 16 -18.81 -8.39 -0.96
N PRO A 17 -20.13 -8.67 -0.79
CA PRO A 17 -20.93 -8.12 0.32
C PRO A 17 -20.42 -8.52 1.70
N THR A 18 -19.59 -9.55 1.81
CA THR A 18 -19.03 -9.98 3.11
C THR A 18 -18.05 -8.96 3.69
N LEU A 19 -17.56 -8.03 2.86
CA LEU A 19 -16.61 -6.99 3.24
C LEU A 19 -17.26 -5.68 3.67
N TYR A 20 -18.58 -5.55 3.48
CA TYR A 20 -19.32 -4.35 3.83
C TYR A 20 -19.31 -4.05 5.34
N PRO A 21 -19.40 -5.05 6.24
CA PRO A 21 -19.36 -4.80 7.68
C PRO A 21 -17.93 -4.67 8.25
N ILE A 22 -16.87 -4.88 7.45
CA ILE A 22 -15.49 -4.77 7.93
C ILE A 22 -15.12 -3.29 8.11
N ASP A 23 -14.87 -2.88 9.34
CA ASP A 23 -14.51 -1.51 9.74
C ASP A 23 -13.23 -1.41 10.58
N ASP A 24 -12.59 -2.56 10.86
CA ASP A 24 -11.31 -2.70 11.56
C ASP A 24 -10.11 -2.97 10.63
N GLU A 25 -10.37 -3.11 9.32
CA GLU A 25 -9.38 -3.17 8.25
C GLU A 25 -9.64 -2.11 7.19
N TYR A 26 -8.57 -1.56 6.64
CA TYR A 26 -8.68 -0.56 5.58
C TYR A 26 -7.51 -0.62 4.61
N LEU A 27 -7.71 0.00 3.45
CA LEU A 27 -6.71 0.19 2.42
C LEU A 27 -6.20 1.64 2.41
N LEU A 28 -4.90 1.82 2.14
CA LEU A 28 -4.32 3.10 1.73
C LEU A 28 -4.08 3.06 0.23
N GLY A 29 -4.87 3.85 -0.50
CA GLY A 29 -5.01 3.68 -1.94
C GLY A 29 -5.50 2.27 -2.29
N ASP A 30 -4.93 1.68 -3.33
CA ASP A 30 -5.18 0.31 -3.77
C ASP A 30 -4.06 -0.67 -3.39
N ALA A 31 -3.02 -0.20 -2.69
CA ALA A 31 -1.73 -0.87 -2.58
C ALA A 31 -1.43 -1.48 -1.21
N LEU A 32 -1.92 -0.89 -0.10
CA LEU A 32 -1.60 -1.34 1.26
C LEU A 32 -2.87 -1.63 2.05
N LEU A 33 -2.99 -2.84 2.60
CA LEU A 33 -4.00 -3.22 3.60
C LEU A 33 -3.41 -3.10 5.00
N VAL A 34 -4.17 -2.52 5.92
CA VAL A 34 -3.76 -2.28 7.31
C VAL A 34 -4.83 -2.82 8.25
N HIS A 35 -4.41 -3.59 9.25
CA HIS A 35 -5.26 -4.08 10.35
C HIS A 35 -4.60 -3.75 11.70
N PRO A 36 -4.80 -2.52 12.23
CA PRO A 36 -4.15 -2.10 13.47
C PRO A 36 -4.60 -2.94 14.68
N VAL A 37 -3.70 -3.18 15.63
CA VAL A 37 -4.05 -3.82 16.90
C VAL A 37 -4.71 -2.78 17.81
N THR A 38 -6.02 -2.90 18.03
CA THR A 38 -6.83 -1.91 18.77
C THR A 38 -7.31 -2.38 20.13
N ALA A 39 -7.10 -3.65 20.47
CA ALA A 39 -7.53 -4.24 21.75
C ALA A 39 -6.36 -4.38 22.73
N GLN A 40 -6.61 -4.08 24.02
CA GLN A 40 -5.59 -4.15 25.06
C GLN A 40 -5.14 -5.60 25.31
N GLY A 41 -3.82 -5.82 25.37
CA GLY A 41 -3.21 -7.07 25.84
C GLY A 41 -3.36 -8.28 24.91
N VAL A 42 -3.91 -8.09 23.71
CA VAL A 42 -4.05 -9.18 22.73
C VAL A 42 -2.69 -9.63 22.21
N ARG A 43 -2.59 -10.94 21.94
CA ARG A 43 -1.36 -11.59 21.42
C ARG A 43 -1.47 -11.94 19.94
N GLY A 44 -2.55 -11.53 19.31
CA GLY A 44 -2.79 -11.73 17.90
C GLY A 44 -4.15 -11.20 17.49
N VAL A 45 -4.34 -11.07 16.18
CA VAL A 45 -5.52 -10.49 15.53
C VAL A 45 -5.95 -11.39 14.37
N GLN A 46 -7.23 -11.33 13.99
CA GLN A 46 -7.73 -12.03 12.81
C GLN A 46 -7.63 -11.08 11.62
N VAL A 47 -6.74 -11.40 10.68
CA VAL A 47 -6.58 -10.61 9.45
C VAL A 47 -7.37 -11.28 8.33
N TYR A 48 -8.10 -10.50 7.56
CA TYR A 48 -8.74 -10.91 6.33
C TYR A 48 -8.02 -10.29 5.11
N LEU A 49 -7.61 -11.14 4.18
CA LEU A 49 -7.05 -10.72 2.90
C LEU A 49 -8.09 -10.95 1.80
N PRO A 50 -8.65 -9.89 1.21
CA PRO A 50 -9.64 -9.97 0.14
C PRO A 50 -9.02 -10.27 -1.23
N GLY A 51 -9.88 -10.58 -2.20
CA GLY A 51 -9.51 -10.70 -3.61
C GLY A 51 -9.25 -12.13 -4.06
N LYS A 52 -10.22 -12.71 -4.78
CA LYS A 52 -10.10 -14.09 -5.28
C LYS A 52 -8.96 -14.21 -6.29
N GLY A 53 -7.96 -15.03 -5.96
CA GLY A 53 -6.79 -15.24 -6.82
C GLY A 53 -5.77 -14.11 -6.73
N GLU A 54 -5.95 -13.14 -5.84
CA GLU A 54 -4.93 -12.14 -5.53
C GLU A 54 -3.85 -12.72 -4.61
N VAL A 55 -2.73 -12.01 -4.55
CA VAL A 55 -1.66 -12.28 -3.58
C VAL A 55 -1.37 -11.02 -2.80
N TRP A 56 -1.03 -11.18 -1.55
CA TRP A 56 -0.62 -10.12 -0.63
C TRP A 56 0.75 -10.45 -0.06
N TYR A 57 1.51 -9.43 0.28
CA TYR A 57 2.85 -9.57 0.84
C TYR A 57 2.89 -8.87 2.18
N ASP A 58 3.23 -9.60 3.24
CA ASP A 58 3.55 -8.95 4.52
C ASP A 58 4.73 -7.98 4.30
N VAL A 59 4.56 -6.71 4.68
CA VAL A 59 5.56 -5.68 4.34
C VAL A 59 6.86 -5.80 5.12
N HIS A 60 6.89 -6.56 6.22
CA HIS A 60 8.04 -6.73 7.08
C HIS A 60 8.81 -8.02 6.76
N THR A 61 8.09 -9.12 6.58
CA THR A 61 8.67 -10.46 6.33
C THR A 61 8.76 -10.80 4.86
N HIS A 62 8.07 -10.05 3.99
CA HIS A 62 7.92 -10.31 2.56
C HIS A 62 7.24 -11.65 2.25
N GLN A 63 6.62 -12.30 3.24
CA GLN A 63 5.87 -13.52 3.03
C GLN A 63 4.70 -13.27 2.08
N LYS A 64 4.65 -14.07 1.00
CA LYS A 64 3.52 -14.11 0.07
C LYS A 64 2.37 -14.92 0.67
N LEU A 65 1.18 -14.34 0.64
CA LEU A 65 -0.08 -14.89 1.12
C LEU A 65 -1.10 -14.89 -0.03
N HIS A 66 -1.87 -15.96 -0.16
CA HIS A 66 -2.88 -16.09 -1.21
C HIS A 66 -4.25 -15.68 -0.66
N ALA A 67 -5.03 -14.95 -1.47
CA ALA A 67 -6.37 -14.50 -1.13
C ALA A 67 -7.48 -15.24 -1.94
N PRO A 68 -8.71 -15.36 -1.40
CA PRO A 68 -9.14 -14.78 -0.13
C PRO A 68 -8.74 -15.67 1.04
N GLN A 69 -8.33 -15.07 2.16
CA GLN A 69 -7.96 -15.84 3.35
C GLN A 69 -8.17 -15.04 4.63
N MET A 70 -8.76 -15.69 5.64
CA MET A 70 -8.73 -15.22 7.02
C MET A 70 -7.69 -16.03 7.80
N PHE A 71 -6.87 -15.37 8.60
CA PHE A 71 -5.89 -16.06 9.44
C PHE A 71 -5.58 -15.29 10.72
N TYR A 72 -5.18 -16.05 11.74
CA TYR A 72 -4.69 -15.51 12.99
C TYR A 72 -3.23 -15.09 12.85
N LEU A 73 -2.94 -13.81 13.06
CA LEU A 73 -1.59 -13.26 13.09
C LEU A 73 -1.16 -13.05 14.55
N PRO A 74 -0.13 -13.74 15.05
CA PRO A 74 0.50 -13.40 16.33
C PRO A 74 1.10 -11.98 16.29
N VAL A 75 0.84 -11.18 17.33
CA VAL A 75 1.32 -9.80 17.43
C VAL A 75 2.07 -9.54 18.73
N THR A 76 2.97 -8.55 18.65
CA THR A 76 3.70 -7.96 19.78
C THR A 76 3.36 -6.49 19.89
N MET A 77 3.87 -5.80 20.92
CA MET A 77 3.70 -4.35 21.09
C MET A 77 4.22 -3.51 19.92
N SER A 78 5.16 -4.03 19.12
CA SER A 78 5.73 -3.32 17.97
C SER A 78 5.16 -3.80 16.64
N SER A 79 4.22 -4.74 16.64
CA SER A 79 3.63 -5.28 15.42
C SER A 79 2.64 -4.29 14.81
N ILE A 80 2.83 -4.00 13.53
CA ILE A 80 1.88 -3.21 12.72
C ILE A 80 1.49 -4.09 11.53
N PRO A 81 0.34 -4.79 11.58
CA PRO A 81 -0.11 -5.65 10.48
C PRO A 81 -0.38 -4.82 9.22
N VAL A 82 0.50 -4.94 8.23
CA VAL A 82 0.41 -4.24 6.95
C VAL A 82 0.80 -5.19 5.83
N TYR A 83 -0.01 -5.20 4.78
CA TYR A 83 0.17 -6.09 3.63
C TYR A 83 0.15 -5.27 2.34
N GLN A 84 1.14 -5.48 1.48
CA GLN A 84 1.17 -4.89 0.15
C GLN A 84 0.45 -5.80 -0.84
N ARG A 85 -0.49 -5.25 -1.61
CA ARG A 85 -1.22 -5.97 -2.66
C ARG A 85 -0.26 -6.32 -3.79
N GLY A 86 -0.29 -7.57 -4.26
CA GLY A 86 0.35 -7.96 -5.50
C GLY A 86 -0.23 -7.18 -6.68
N GLY A 87 0.63 -6.74 -7.60
CA GLY A 87 0.25 -5.83 -8.67
C GLY A 87 0.55 -4.37 -8.37
N SER A 88 1.04 -4.04 -7.17
CA SER A 88 1.32 -2.66 -6.75
C SER A 88 2.81 -2.33 -6.68
N ILE A 89 3.14 -1.05 -6.90
CA ILE A 89 4.46 -0.47 -6.65
C ILE A 89 4.31 0.65 -5.64
N VAL A 90 4.89 0.47 -4.45
CA VAL A 90 4.88 1.47 -3.38
C VAL A 90 6.24 2.16 -3.34
N VAL A 91 6.23 3.49 -3.43
CA VAL A 91 7.45 4.30 -3.42
C VAL A 91 7.67 4.88 -2.03
N ARG A 92 8.87 4.70 -1.47
CA ARG A 92 9.23 5.13 -0.11
C ARG A 92 10.54 5.89 -0.09
N LYS A 93 10.74 6.67 0.96
CA LYS A 93 12.06 7.22 1.34
C LYS A 93 12.54 6.48 2.58
N GLU A 94 13.52 5.62 2.41
CA GLU A 94 14.05 4.76 3.49
C GLU A 94 15.02 5.49 4.42
N ARG A 95 15.55 6.64 3.99
CA ARG A 95 16.37 7.51 4.83
C ARG A 95 15.46 8.34 5.74
N VAL A 96 15.00 7.75 6.85
CA VAL A 96 14.18 8.46 7.83
C VAL A 96 14.99 9.59 8.47
N ARG A 97 14.42 10.79 8.49
CA ARG A 97 15.02 11.98 9.11
C ARG A 97 14.07 12.61 10.12
N ARG A 98 14.49 13.73 10.71
CA ARG A 98 13.77 14.46 11.76
C ARG A 98 12.50 15.19 11.27
N SER A 99 12.37 15.44 9.97
CA SER A 99 11.20 16.08 9.35
C SER A 99 11.10 15.71 7.86
N SER A 100 9.93 15.91 7.25
CA SER A 100 9.71 15.74 5.81
C SER A 100 10.62 16.63 4.97
N ASP A 101 10.84 17.88 5.39
CA ASP A 101 11.69 18.84 4.68
C ASP A 101 13.13 18.34 4.58
N CYS A 102 13.63 17.71 5.65
CA CYS A 102 14.97 17.11 5.64
C CYS A 102 15.06 15.97 4.62
N MET A 103 13.95 15.30 4.32
CA MET A 103 13.89 14.17 3.40
C MET A 103 13.70 14.61 1.95
N GLN A 104 13.44 15.89 1.65
CA GLN A 104 13.01 16.37 0.33
C GLN A 104 13.91 15.85 -0.82
N ASN A 105 15.23 15.86 -0.62
CA ASN A 105 16.21 15.46 -1.64
C ASN A 105 16.77 14.03 -1.44
N ASP A 106 16.20 13.24 -0.54
CA ASP A 106 16.59 11.83 -0.39
C ASP A 106 16.11 10.98 -1.57
N PRO A 107 16.86 9.90 -1.90
CA PRO A 107 16.47 8.97 -2.95
C PRO A 107 15.21 8.19 -2.56
N TYR A 108 14.49 7.74 -3.58
CA TYR A 108 13.34 6.86 -3.45
C TYR A 108 13.75 5.39 -3.58
N THR A 109 13.08 4.53 -2.83
CA THR A 109 13.09 3.07 -2.96
C THR A 109 11.74 2.61 -3.47
N LEU A 110 11.73 1.75 -4.48
CA LEU A 110 10.51 1.20 -5.07
C LEU A 110 10.31 -0.24 -4.58
N TYR A 111 9.19 -0.48 -3.89
CA TYR A 111 8.76 -1.80 -3.46
C TYR A 111 7.80 -2.38 -4.48
N VAL A 112 8.30 -3.28 -5.33
CA VAL A 112 7.55 -3.89 -6.43
C VAL A 112 6.97 -5.24 -5.97
N ALA A 113 5.68 -5.26 -5.63
CA ALA A 113 4.97 -6.48 -5.25
C ALA A 113 4.32 -7.10 -6.48
N LEU A 114 4.86 -8.21 -6.98
CA LEU A 114 4.34 -8.84 -8.19
C LEU A 114 2.99 -9.50 -7.95
N GLY A 115 2.02 -9.21 -8.82
CA GLY A 115 0.76 -9.92 -8.88
C GLY A 115 0.93 -11.36 -9.39
N PRO A 116 -0.15 -12.16 -9.43
CA PRO A 116 -0.11 -13.53 -9.95
C PRO A 116 0.41 -13.62 -11.39
N GLN A 117 0.19 -12.59 -12.20
CA GLN A 117 0.64 -12.50 -13.60
C GLN A 117 2.09 -11.98 -13.74
N GLY A 118 2.80 -11.77 -12.64
CA GLY A 118 4.17 -11.23 -12.66
C GLY A 118 4.24 -9.74 -13.04
N THR A 119 3.15 -9.01 -12.89
CA THR A 119 3.04 -7.58 -13.21
C THR A 119 2.89 -6.73 -11.96
N ALA A 120 3.26 -5.46 -12.04
CA ALA A 120 2.96 -4.46 -11.02
C ALA A 120 2.91 -3.05 -11.63
N GLN A 121 2.16 -2.15 -11.01
CA GLN A 121 2.13 -0.73 -11.35
C GLN A 121 2.00 0.15 -10.10
N GLY A 122 2.43 1.40 -10.20
CA GLY A 122 2.24 2.39 -9.16
C GLY A 122 2.68 3.77 -9.63
N GLU A 123 2.35 4.77 -8.84
CA GLU A 123 2.56 6.17 -9.22
C GLU A 123 3.28 6.95 -8.13
N LEU A 124 4.03 7.98 -8.53
CA LEU A 124 4.68 8.92 -7.64
C LEU A 124 4.42 10.34 -8.14
N PHE A 125 3.84 11.17 -7.28
CA PHE A 125 3.73 12.61 -7.48
C PHE A 125 4.73 13.33 -6.56
N VAL A 126 5.50 14.29 -7.10
CA VAL A 126 6.46 15.10 -6.36
C VAL A 126 6.44 16.53 -6.89
N ASP A 127 6.34 17.51 -6.01
CA ASP A 127 6.50 18.93 -6.28
C ASP A 127 7.37 19.57 -5.17
N ASP A 128 7.29 20.89 -5.00
CA ASP A 128 7.99 21.59 -3.91
C ASP A 128 7.34 21.38 -2.53
N GLY A 129 6.13 20.80 -2.47
CA GLY A 129 5.39 20.46 -1.26
C GLY A 129 4.69 21.61 -0.53
N HIS A 130 4.77 22.86 -1.02
CA HIS A 130 4.26 24.01 -0.25
C HIS A 130 3.75 25.18 -1.08
N THR A 131 3.93 25.20 -2.40
CA THR A 131 3.40 26.26 -3.28
C THR A 131 2.34 25.73 -4.24
N TYR A 132 1.70 26.65 -4.97
CA TYR A 132 0.78 26.33 -6.06
C TYR A 132 1.49 26.20 -7.42
N ASN A 133 2.82 26.03 -7.45
CA ASN A 133 3.55 25.96 -8.72
C ASN A 133 3.19 24.70 -9.54
N PHE A 134 2.74 23.62 -8.90
CA PHE A 134 2.25 22.43 -9.61
C PHE A 134 1.06 22.78 -10.55
N GLU A 135 0.22 23.73 -10.14
CA GLU A 135 -0.96 24.17 -10.89
C GLU A 135 -0.64 25.38 -11.77
N THR A 136 0.00 26.40 -11.20
CA THR A 136 0.22 27.69 -11.86
C THR A 136 1.36 27.67 -12.88
N LYS A 137 2.33 26.77 -12.72
CA LYS A 137 3.53 26.67 -13.56
C LYS A 137 3.78 25.27 -14.12
N GLY A 138 3.05 24.26 -13.67
CA GLY A 138 3.31 22.86 -14.02
C GLY A 138 4.60 22.31 -13.44
N GLU A 139 5.10 22.88 -12.33
CA GLU A 139 6.35 22.45 -11.69
C GLU A 139 6.09 21.25 -10.77
N TYR A 140 6.02 20.06 -11.36
CA TYR A 140 5.93 18.79 -10.64
C TYR A 140 6.48 17.64 -11.49
N LEU A 141 6.68 16.49 -10.84
CA LEU A 141 6.92 15.20 -11.49
C LEU A 141 5.80 14.25 -11.09
N HIS A 142 5.10 13.71 -12.07
CA HIS A 142 4.17 12.59 -11.89
C HIS A 142 4.68 11.42 -12.72
N ARG A 143 5.16 10.37 -12.05
CA ARG A 143 5.74 9.19 -12.70
C ARG A 143 4.84 8.00 -12.53
N ILE A 144 4.65 7.25 -13.61
CA ILE A 144 3.95 5.97 -13.62
C ILE A 144 5.00 4.87 -13.80
N PHE A 145 5.16 4.06 -12.77
CA PHE A 145 6.02 2.89 -12.78
C PHE A 145 5.23 1.66 -13.22
N ARG A 146 5.84 0.84 -14.07
CA ARG A 146 5.28 -0.45 -14.49
C ARG A 146 6.35 -1.51 -14.57
N PHE A 147 6.05 -2.66 -14.00
CA PHE A 147 6.84 -3.88 -14.14
C PHE A 147 6.04 -4.92 -14.93
N SER A 148 6.64 -5.46 -15.99
CA SER A 148 6.09 -6.58 -16.76
C SER A 148 7.19 -7.23 -17.58
N GLY A 149 7.16 -8.56 -17.70
CA GLY A 149 8.10 -9.30 -18.56
C GLY A 149 9.58 -9.05 -18.22
N ASN A 150 9.90 -8.95 -16.93
CA ASN A 150 11.24 -8.61 -16.41
C ASN A 150 11.77 -7.21 -16.78
N VAL A 151 10.90 -6.31 -17.22
CA VAL A 151 11.25 -4.93 -17.54
C VAL A 151 10.54 -3.98 -16.57
N MET A 152 11.33 -3.13 -15.93
CA MET A 152 10.85 -2.00 -15.15
C MET A 152 10.88 -0.75 -16.03
N THR A 153 9.75 -0.05 -16.15
CA THR A 153 9.63 1.20 -16.88
C THR A 153 9.07 2.29 -16.00
N ALA A 154 9.46 3.53 -16.29
CA ALA A 154 8.88 4.72 -15.69
C ALA A 154 8.51 5.66 -16.83
N ARG A 155 7.25 6.09 -16.91
CA ARG A 155 6.82 7.17 -17.82
C ARG A 155 6.53 8.42 -17.02
#